data_AF-A0A538PX88-F1
#
_entry.id   AF-A0A538PX88-F1
#
_cell.length_a   1.000
_cell.length_b   1.000
_cell.length_c   1.000
_cell.angle_alpha   90.00
_cell.angle_beta   90.00
_cell.angle_gamma   90.00
#
_symmetry.space_group_name_H-M   'P 1'
#
loop_
_entity.id
_entity.type
_entity.pdbx_description
1 polymer ?
#
loop_
_entity_poly.entity_id
_entity_poly.type
_entity_poly.pdbx_seq_one_letter_code
_entity_poly.pdbx_strand_id
1 'polypeptide(L)'
;MTVRDDNIVTTFCEVVTPAYVVAKLRRRDLVITRMGEAMTPAPESPPSGGNRSGAGAAPVCALVAWLARLALLAHVGCSGDAQPPPRPIQVAAPDRAAADPARGITTELDGAAPELGAALLAELTGDLAAARAGFEHLLAASDLPPPVAARAALHLAQLESRAGHSRRALELVARASALAPSDVAIAEGVAELQADVVAAAGAGDLRGPRLGTPLPGVSPRVAEAFAAAERALAQVHKLRPRPVLEALSSSIRVKEDATEDVVARYRAVAEHGGLAVIAASYRAGSLYHDLALGLLFELPPELDPAVAAGLRRTLRGRAIAYLKKAVIEYRAVLSAPKHSDDELWRLAAETDLRGARDLLGEAGEK
;
A
#
# COMPACT_ATOMS: atom_id res chain seq x y z
N MET A 1 30.60 38.78 -37.03
CA MET A 1 29.73 37.77 -36.38
C MET A 1 30.29 37.56 -34.98
N THR A 2 29.54 37.95 -33.95
CA THR A 2 29.89 37.74 -32.55
C THR A 2 28.98 36.64 -32.00
N VAL A 3 29.55 35.48 -31.71
CA VAL A 3 28.85 34.42 -30.98
C VAL A 3 28.79 34.83 -29.51
N ARG A 4 27.64 34.62 -28.87
CA ARG A 4 27.37 34.97 -27.48
C ARG A 4 27.18 33.66 -26.71
N ASP A 5 28.21 33.24 -25.99
CA ASP A 5 28.17 32.03 -25.17
C ASP A 5 27.45 32.34 -23.85
N ASP A 6 26.12 32.24 -23.87
CA ASP A 6 25.29 32.36 -22.66
C ASP A 6 25.33 31.02 -21.88
N ASN A 7 26.07 31.02 -20.78
CA ASN A 7 26.41 29.81 -20.02
C ASN A 7 25.19 29.33 -19.18
N ILE A 8 24.67 28.13 -19.46
CA ILE A 8 23.43 27.61 -18.84
C ILE A 8 23.54 27.48 -17.30
N VAL A 9 24.76 27.23 -16.79
CA VAL A 9 25.04 27.12 -15.34
C VAL A 9 24.76 28.44 -14.60
N THR A 10 25.04 29.59 -15.21
CA THR A 10 24.74 30.89 -14.59
C THR A 10 23.23 31.17 -14.55
N THR A 11 22.50 30.89 -15.63
CA THR A 11 21.05 31.13 -15.71
C THR A 11 20.26 30.28 -14.70
N PHE A 12 20.66 29.03 -14.47
CA PHE A 12 20.00 28.16 -13.48
C PHE A 12 20.18 28.67 -12.05
N CYS A 13 21.38 29.10 -11.68
CA CYS A 13 21.68 29.66 -10.36
C CYS A 13 20.98 31.01 -10.11
N GLU A 14 20.81 31.85 -11.14
CA GLU A 14 20.14 33.15 -11.02
C GLU A 14 18.62 33.03 -10.81
N VAL A 15 17.96 32.00 -11.39
CA VAL A 15 16.50 31.83 -11.27
C VAL A 15 16.08 31.10 -9.99
N VAL A 16 16.79 30.03 -9.60
CA VAL A 16 16.37 29.16 -8.49
C VAL A 16 16.67 29.78 -7.11
N THR A 17 17.82 30.46 -6.97
CA THR A 17 18.30 30.95 -5.67
C THR A 17 17.41 32.02 -5.03
N PRO A 18 16.92 33.06 -5.75
CA PRO A 18 16.07 34.10 -5.15
C PRO A 18 14.71 33.56 -4.69
N ALA A 19 14.09 32.68 -5.48
CA ALA A 19 12.80 32.08 -5.16
C ALA A 19 12.86 31.20 -3.90
N TYR A 20 13.93 30.41 -3.76
CA TYR A 20 14.17 29.55 -2.60
C TYR A 20 14.28 30.35 -1.28
N VAL A 21 14.97 31.49 -1.29
CA VAL A 21 15.15 32.35 -0.10
C VAL A 21 13.82 32.99 0.32
N VAL A 22 13.02 33.51 -0.62
CA VAL A 22 11.70 34.10 -0.33
C VAL A 22 10.72 33.06 0.24
N ALA A 23 10.75 31.83 -0.27
CA ALA A 23 9.92 30.73 0.23
C ALA A 23 10.28 30.30 1.66
N LYS A 24 11.58 30.26 2.02
CA LYS A 24 12.00 29.92 3.40
C LYS A 24 11.67 31.00 4.43
N LEU A 25 11.75 32.28 4.05
CA LEU A 25 11.45 33.38 4.98
C LEU A 25 9.96 33.42 5.37
N ARG A 26 9.04 33.29 4.39
CA ARG A 26 7.59 33.25 4.67
C ARG A 26 7.14 32.11 5.58
N ARG A 27 7.89 31.00 5.68
CA ARG A 27 7.57 29.88 6.58
C ARG A 27 7.98 30.11 8.04
N ARG A 28 8.80 31.13 8.36
CA ARG A 28 9.22 31.41 9.75
C ARG A 28 8.26 32.31 10.52
N ASP A 29 7.55 33.22 9.85
CA ASP A 29 6.66 34.19 10.52
C ASP A 29 5.30 33.62 10.98
N LEU A 30 4.96 32.39 10.57
CA LEU A 30 3.66 31.75 10.90
C LEU A 30 3.69 30.87 12.17
N VAL A 31 4.79 30.83 12.93
CA VAL A 31 4.98 29.87 14.04
C VAL A 31 5.05 30.54 15.43
N ILE A 32 4.97 31.88 15.54
CA ILE A 32 5.12 32.60 16.82
C ILE A 32 3.88 33.46 17.16
N THR A 33 2.77 32.80 17.49
CA THR A 33 1.66 33.23 18.39
C THR A 33 0.59 32.13 18.35
N ARG A 34 -0.12 31.73 19.44
CA ARG A 34 -0.28 32.26 20.80
C ARG A 34 -0.70 31.08 21.71
N MET A 35 -0.15 30.92 22.91
CA MET A 35 -0.61 29.95 23.92
C MET A 35 -0.95 30.66 25.24
N GLY A 36 -1.96 30.16 25.95
CA GLY A 36 -2.57 30.74 27.16
C GLY A 36 -4.09 30.86 26.97
N GLU A 37 -4.96 30.49 27.90
CA GLU A 37 -4.78 30.14 29.33
C GLU A 37 -5.65 28.94 29.73
N ALA A 38 -5.42 28.38 30.92
CA ALA A 38 -6.22 27.31 31.51
C ALA A 38 -7.03 27.83 32.73
N MET A 39 -8.11 27.14 33.11
CA MET A 39 -8.53 26.90 34.52
C MET A 39 -9.75 25.95 34.60
N THR A 40 -9.80 25.15 35.69
CA THR A 40 -10.82 24.15 36.11
C THR A 40 -11.69 24.73 37.27
N PRO A 41 -12.63 24.02 37.97
CA PRO A 41 -13.09 22.62 37.91
C PRO A 41 -14.65 22.43 37.90
N ALA A 42 -15.12 21.18 38.08
CA ALA A 42 -16.54 20.77 38.25
C ALA A 42 -17.04 20.90 39.72
N PRO A 43 -18.34 20.66 40.06
CA PRO A 43 -18.80 19.27 40.33
C PRO A 43 -20.35 18.96 40.18
N GLU A 44 -20.72 17.74 40.59
CA GLU A 44 -22.04 17.23 41.07
C GLU A 44 -23.15 16.66 40.12
N SER A 45 -23.85 15.64 40.68
CA SER A 45 -24.90 14.73 40.12
C SER A 45 -25.69 14.11 41.31
N PRO A 46 -26.69 13.19 41.16
CA PRO A 46 -27.56 12.79 40.03
C PRO A 46 -29.08 13.04 40.36
N PRO A 47 -29.99 12.11 40.75
CA PRO A 47 -30.47 10.85 40.14
C PRO A 47 -32.02 10.69 40.01
N SER A 48 -32.51 9.98 38.96
CA SER A 48 -33.75 9.14 38.92
C SER A 48 -34.02 8.64 37.47
N GLY A 49 -34.47 7.42 37.17
CA GLY A 49 -34.66 6.22 38.00
C GLY A 49 -35.43 5.08 37.28
N GLY A 50 -35.00 3.81 37.46
CA GLY A 50 -35.75 2.56 37.23
C GLY A 50 -36.13 2.14 35.79
N ASN A 51 -36.66 0.92 35.53
CA ASN A 51 -36.54 -0.38 36.23
C ASN A 51 -37.22 -1.52 35.40
N ARG A 52 -36.83 -2.79 35.65
CA ARG A 52 -37.47 -4.08 35.21
C ARG A 52 -37.35 -4.51 33.73
N SER A 53 -37.55 -5.78 33.32
CA SER A 53 -37.21 -7.14 33.84
C SER A 53 -37.87 -8.22 32.95
N GLY A 54 -37.24 -9.40 32.79
CA GLY A 54 -37.84 -10.60 32.15
C GLY A 54 -36.99 -11.11 30.96
N ALA A 55 -36.15 -12.15 31.01
CA ALA A 55 -36.24 -13.53 31.54
C ALA A 55 -36.88 -14.53 30.55
N GLY A 56 -36.08 -15.49 30.05
CA GLY A 56 -36.58 -16.67 29.32
C GLY A 56 -35.58 -17.32 28.36
N ALA A 57 -35.19 -18.57 28.67
CA ALA A 57 -34.54 -19.59 27.81
C ALA A 57 -33.00 -19.72 27.81
N ALA A 58 -32.55 -20.77 28.50
CA ALA A 58 -31.30 -21.54 28.35
C ALA A 58 -31.75 -23.04 28.34
N PRO A 59 -30.92 -24.07 28.03
CA PRO A 59 -29.44 -24.09 28.03
C PRO A 59 -28.76 -24.84 26.86
N VAL A 60 -27.44 -24.63 26.68
CA VAL A 60 -26.35 -25.65 26.56
C VAL A 60 -25.03 -24.86 26.58
N CYS A 61 -24.35 -24.72 27.74
CA CYS A 61 -22.97 -24.19 27.78
C CYS A 61 -22.26 -24.35 29.16
N ALA A 62 -22.49 -25.45 29.88
CA ALA A 62 -21.99 -25.63 31.25
C ALA A 62 -20.55 -26.19 31.37
N LEU A 63 -19.85 -26.46 30.26
CA LEU A 63 -18.63 -27.30 30.27
C LEU A 63 -17.31 -26.55 29.98
N VAL A 64 -17.36 -25.30 29.51
CA VAL A 64 -16.16 -24.52 29.13
C VAL A 64 -15.67 -23.61 30.28
N ALA A 65 -16.56 -23.16 31.16
CA ALA A 65 -16.24 -22.21 32.24
C ALA A 65 -15.39 -22.80 33.39
N TRP A 66 -15.24 -24.13 33.46
CA TRP A 66 -14.54 -24.78 34.57
C TRP A 66 -13.01 -24.86 34.35
N LEU A 67 -12.57 -25.01 33.10
CA LEU A 67 -11.13 -25.10 32.77
C LEU A 67 -10.40 -23.75 32.91
N ALA A 68 -11.09 -22.62 32.70
CA ALA A 68 -10.49 -21.29 32.79
C ALA A 68 -10.14 -20.84 34.23
N ARG A 69 -10.66 -21.50 35.27
CA ARG A 69 -10.43 -21.13 36.68
C ARG A 69 -9.20 -21.78 37.33
N LEU A 70 -8.63 -22.81 36.72
CA LEU A 70 -7.43 -23.50 37.26
C LEU A 70 -6.10 -22.86 36.86
N ALA A 71 -6.08 -21.99 35.84
CA ALA A 71 -4.86 -21.29 35.41
C ALA A 71 -4.56 -19.98 36.17
N LEU A 72 -5.48 -19.49 37.01
CA LEU A 72 -5.40 -18.15 37.62
C LEU A 72 -4.91 -18.12 39.08
N LEU A 73 -4.33 -19.21 39.58
CA LEU A 73 -3.93 -19.37 41.00
C LEU A 73 -2.46 -19.75 41.21
N ALA A 74 -1.59 -19.56 40.20
CA ALA A 74 -0.19 -20.01 40.25
C ALA A 74 0.87 -18.91 40.49
N HIS A 75 0.52 -17.62 40.44
CA HIS A 75 1.48 -16.51 40.58
C HIS A 75 1.05 -15.46 41.62
N VAL A 76 1.14 -15.84 42.89
CA VAL A 76 1.22 -14.89 44.02
C VAL A 76 2.59 -15.06 44.66
N GLY A 77 3.49 -14.10 44.44
CA GLY A 77 4.89 -14.17 44.87
C GLY A 77 5.58 -12.81 44.87
N CYS A 78 5.40 -12.08 45.99
CA CYS A 78 6.27 -11.04 46.56
C CYS A 78 6.97 -9.97 45.68
N SER A 79 6.45 -8.74 45.81
CA SER A 79 7.17 -7.50 46.22
C SER A 79 8.41 -6.99 45.45
N GLY A 80 8.38 -5.68 45.12
CA GLY A 80 9.60 -4.85 45.00
C GLY A 80 9.48 -3.71 43.99
N ASP A 81 9.40 -2.47 44.47
CA ASP A 81 9.69 -1.21 43.78
C ASP A 81 9.21 -1.03 42.32
N ALA A 82 7.99 -0.52 42.18
CA ALA A 82 7.47 0.02 40.92
C ALA A 82 8.15 1.35 40.57
N GLN A 83 9.34 1.27 39.97
CA GLN A 83 9.99 2.41 39.33
C GLN A 83 9.09 2.90 38.16
N PRO A 84 8.76 4.20 38.06
CA PRO A 84 7.91 4.70 36.99
C PRO A 84 8.59 4.43 35.63
N PRO A 85 7.83 4.06 34.58
CA PRO A 85 8.40 3.75 33.28
C PRO A 85 9.20 4.96 32.79
N PRO A 86 10.42 4.76 32.24
CA PRO A 86 11.19 5.86 31.68
C PRO A 86 10.34 6.54 30.62
N ARG A 87 10.22 7.88 30.71
CA ARG A 87 9.54 8.67 29.68
C ARG A 87 10.16 8.31 28.32
N PRO A 88 9.36 8.08 27.27
CA PRO A 88 9.91 7.80 25.95
C PRO A 88 10.86 8.94 25.59
N ILE A 89 12.12 8.60 25.36
CA ILE A 89 13.10 9.53 24.83
C ILE A 89 12.51 10.02 23.52
N GLN A 90 12.26 11.33 23.42
CA GLN A 90 11.98 11.95 22.13
C GLN A 90 13.28 11.86 21.33
N VAL A 91 13.46 10.73 20.65
CA VAL A 91 14.39 10.63 19.53
C VAL A 91 13.95 11.71 18.56
N ALA A 92 14.80 12.72 18.37
CA ALA A 92 14.54 13.76 17.37
C ALA A 92 14.22 13.05 16.06
N ALA A 93 13.13 13.44 15.40
CA ALA A 93 12.73 12.83 14.14
C ALA A 93 13.95 12.83 13.20
N PRO A 94 14.29 11.68 12.57
CA PRO A 94 15.44 11.62 11.68
C PRO A 94 15.31 12.71 10.62
N ASP A 95 16.45 13.36 10.33
CA ASP A 95 16.46 14.55 9.48
C ASP A 95 15.95 14.19 8.09
N ARG A 96 14.76 14.70 7.74
CA ARG A 96 14.04 14.42 6.47
C ARG A 96 14.81 14.84 5.22
N ALA A 97 15.99 15.46 5.38
CA ALA A 97 16.94 15.74 4.31
C ALA A 97 17.77 14.51 3.86
N ALA A 98 17.70 13.37 4.54
CA ALA A 98 18.46 12.18 4.16
C ALA A 98 17.90 11.49 2.89
N ALA A 99 16.58 11.49 2.75
CA ALA A 99 15.82 10.89 1.63
C ALA A 99 15.62 11.89 0.48
N ASP A 100 16.73 12.45 -0.03
CA ASP A 100 16.71 13.23 -1.26
C ASP A 100 16.98 12.30 -2.47
N PRO A 101 15.97 11.92 -3.28
CA PRO A 101 16.16 11.12 -4.50
C PRO A 101 16.97 11.82 -5.61
N ALA A 102 17.39 13.08 -5.42
CA ALA A 102 18.44 13.72 -6.23
C ALA A 102 19.86 13.29 -5.83
N ARG A 103 20.08 12.64 -4.67
CA ARG A 103 21.35 11.96 -4.36
C ARG A 103 21.59 10.85 -5.38
N GLY A 104 22.66 10.98 -6.15
CA GLY A 104 22.97 10.03 -7.22
C GLY A 104 22.47 10.45 -8.61
N ILE A 105 22.24 11.74 -8.87
CA ILE A 105 22.32 12.26 -10.24
C ILE A 105 23.81 12.26 -10.65
N THR A 106 24.30 11.12 -11.13
CA THR A 106 25.50 11.08 -11.97
C THR A 106 25.17 11.66 -13.34
N THR A 107 26.16 12.23 -14.02
CA THR A 107 26.00 13.11 -15.19
C THR A 107 25.68 12.38 -16.51
N GLU A 108 24.91 11.30 -16.46
CA GLU A 108 24.55 10.44 -17.60
C GLU A 108 23.02 10.42 -17.81
N LEU A 109 22.43 11.57 -18.13
CA LEU A 109 20.98 11.73 -18.33
C LEU A 109 20.62 12.60 -19.56
N ASP A 110 21.38 12.47 -20.65
CA ASP A 110 21.05 13.12 -21.92
C ASP A 110 19.83 12.44 -22.57
N GLY A 111 18.68 13.10 -22.49
CA GLY A 111 17.40 12.64 -23.03
C GLY A 111 16.21 13.09 -22.18
N ALA A 112 15.94 12.39 -21.07
CA ALA A 112 14.74 12.58 -20.26
C ALA A 112 14.92 13.49 -19.00
N ALA A 113 16.12 14.02 -18.76
CA ALA A 113 16.37 14.93 -17.63
C ALA A 113 15.46 16.18 -17.57
N PRO A 114 15.08 16.85 -18.68
CA PRO A 114 14.25 18.05 -18.62
C PRO A 114 12.85 17.78 -18.09
N GLU A 115 12.25 16.66 -18.48
CA GLU A 115 10.88 16.27 -18.11
C GLU A 115 10.80 15.78 -16.66
N LEU A 116 11.79 14.98 -16.22
CA LEU A 116 11.94 14.64 -14.80
C LEU A 116 12.17 15.90 -13.97
N GLY A 117 13.04 16.81 -14.43
CA GLY A 117 13.30 18.09 -13.76
C GLY A 117 12.05 18.98 -13.65
N ALA A 118 11.21 19.01 -14.68
CA ALA A 118 9.94 19.75 -14.66
C ALA A 118 8.93 19.15 -13.66
N ALA A 119 8.79 17.81 -13.63
CA ALA A 119 7.91 17.13 -12.67
C ALA A 119 8.38 17.33 -11.21
N LEU A 120 9.70 17.24 -10.97
CA LEU A 120 10.32 17.53 -9.67
C LEU A 120 10.14 19.00 -9.25
N LEU A 121 10.30 19.95 -10.17
CA LEU A 121 10.08 21.36 -9.89
C LEU A 121 8.61 21.64 -9.55
N ALA A 122 7.67 21.00 -10.24
CA ALA A 122 6.25 21.06 -9.89
C ALA A 122 5.97 20.52 -8.49
N GLU A 123 6.56 19.36 -8.11
CA GLU A 123 6.42 18.82 -6.75
C GLU A 123 6.98 19.79 -5.69
N LEU A 124 8.20 20.30 -5.90
CA LEU A 124 8.89 21.19 -4.96
C LEU A 124 8.21 22.56 -4.81
N THR A 125 7.55 23.05 -5.86
CA THR A 125 6.76 24.30 -5.83
C THR A 125 5.33 24.10 -5.31
N GLY A 126 4.88 22.85 -5.18
CA GLY A 126 3.57 22.49 -4.64
C GLY A 126 2.46 22.30 -5.68
N ASP A 127 2.77 22.35 -6.97
CA ASP A 127 1.84 21.96 -8.05
C ASP A 127 1.81 20.43 -8.20
N LEU A 128 1.12 19.79 -7.26
CA LEU A 128 0.99 18.32 -7.22
C LEU A 128 0.24 17.75 -8.43
N ALA A 129 -0.56 18.56 -9.12
CA ALA A 129 -1.29 18.14 -10.32
C ALA A 129 -0.35 18.08 -11.53
N ALA A 130 0.46 19.11 -11.75
CA ALA A 130 1.49 19.10 -12.78
C ALA A 130 2.58 18.06 -12.49
N ALA A 131 2.97 17.87 -11.21
CA ALA A 131 3.92 16.84 -10.80
C ALA A 131 3.41 15.43 -11.14
N ARG A 132 2.17 15.10 -10.73
CA ARG A 132 1.52 13.82 -11.07
C ARG A 132 1.52 13.59 -12.59
N ALA A 133 1.03 14.56 -13.36
CA ALA A 133 0.94 14.45 -14.81
C ALA A 133 2.32 14.26 -15.48
N GLY A 134 3.36 14.94 -14.98
CA GLY A 134 4.74 14.78 -15.46
C GLY A 134 5.31 13.39 -15.20
N PHE A 135 5.16 12.86 -13.97
CA PHE A 135 5.60 11.50 -13.67
C PHE A 135 4.78 10.42 -14.39
N GLU A 136 3.48 10.61 -14.58
CA GLU A 136 2.64 9.73 -15.38
C GLU A 136 3.04 9.72 -16.87
N HIS A 137 3.41 10.89 -17.42
CA HIS A 137 3.90 11.00 -18.80
C HIS A 137 5.23 10.25 -18.98
N LEU A 138 6.20 10.46 -18.08
CA LEU A 138 7.46 9.73 -18.05
C LEU A 138 7.24 8.21 -18.00
N LEU A 139 6.36 7.73 -17.10
CA LEU A 139 6.08 6.30 -16.96
C LEU A 139 5.28 5.67 -18.12
N ALA A 140 4.78 6.49 -19.05
CA ALA A 140 4.15 6.07 -20.30
C ALA A 140 5.11 6.13 -21.51
N ALA A 141 6.27 6.77 -21.39
CA ALA A 141 7.30 6.80 -22.43
C ALA A 141 7.99 5.42 -22.56
N SER A 142 8.05 4.90 -23.79
CA SER A 142 8.53 3.54 -24.08
C SER A 142 10.06 3.40 -24.09
N ASP A 143 10.77 4.51 -24.16
CA ASP A 143 12.22 4.65 -24.32
C ASP A 143 12.91 5.24 -23.08
N LEU A 144 12.17 5.43 -21.99
CA LEU A 144 12.70 6.03 -20.76
C LEU A 144 13.76 5.11 -20.10
N PRO A 145 14.97 5.62 -19.78
CA PRO A 145 16.00 4.81 -19.12
C PRO A 145 15.48 4.23 -17.79
N PRO A 146 15.70 2.92 -17.48
CA PRO A 146 15.14 2.28 -16.29
C PRO A 146 15.41 2.99 -14.95
N PRO A 147 16.59 3.60 -14.69
CA PRO A 147 16.80 4.39 -13.47
C PRO A 147 15.92 5.64 -13.38
N VAL A 148 15.64 6.31 -14.52
CA VAL A 148 14.76 7.48 -14.60
C VAL A 148 13.31 7.06 -14.37
N ALA A 149 12.89 5.97 -15.02
CA ALA A 149 11.57 5.37 -14.81
C ALA A 149 11.36 4.95 -13.34
N ALA A 150 12.38 4.35 -12.70
CA ALA A 150 12.32 3.98 -11.29
C ALA A 150 12.15 5.18 -10.35
N ARG A 151 12.88 6.29 -10.60
CA ARG A 151 12.71 7.54 -9.85
C ARG A 151 11.33 8.14 -10.06
N ALA A 152 10.85 8.23 -11.31
CA ALA A 152 9.50 8.74 -11.61
C ALA A 152 8.40 7.89 -10.94
N ALA A 153 8.55 6.56 -10.93
CA ALA A 153 7.65 5.65 -10.23
C ALA A 153 7.67 5.89 -8.71
N LEU A 154 8.85 6.04 -8.10
CA LEU A 154 8.98 6.30 -6.67
C LEU A 154 8.37 7.65 -6.25
N HIS A 155 8.62 8.72 -7.01
CA HIS A 155 8.01 10.03 -6.75
C HIS A 155 6.48 9.99 -6.88
N LEU A 156 5.98 9.39 -7.97
CA LEU A 156 4.53 9.22 -8.13
C LEU A 156 3.95 8.38 -6.98
N ALA A 157 4.64 7.34 -6.54
CA ALA A 157 4.22 6.54 -5.38
C ALA A 157 4.10 7.38 -4.09
N GLN A 158 5.04 8.31 -3.85
CA GLN A 158 4.96 9.22 -2.71
C GLN A 158 3.76 10.17 -2.83
N LEU A 159 3.49 10.74 -4.02
CA LEU A 159 2.31 11.57 -4.26
C LEU A 159 1.00 10.81 -4.02
N GLU A 160 0.92 9.57 -4.50
CA GLU A 160 -0.24 8.70 -4.32
C GLU A 160 -0.43 8.32 -2.84
N SER A 161 0.65 8.02 -2.11
CA SER A 161 0.62 7.78 -0.66
C SER A 161 0.09 9.00 0.11
N ARG A 162 0.61 10.20 -0.17
CA ARG A 162 0.14 11.46 0.44
C ARG A 162 -1.33 11.77 0.09
N ALA A 163 -1.82 11.31 -1.05
CA ALA A 163 -3.23 11.40 -1.45
C ALA A 163 -4.13 10.31 -0.81
N GLY A 164 -3.56 9.36 -0.05
CA GLY A 164 -4.28 8.25 0.56
C GLY A 164 -4.49 7.04 -0.36
N HIS A 165 -3.97 7.07 -1.59
CA HIS A 165 -4.08 6.00 -2.59
C HIS A 165 -3.05 4.89 -2.32
N SER A 166 -3.16 4.27 -1.14
CA SER A 166 -2.19 3.31 -0.58
C SER A 166 -1.82 2.20 -1.56
N ARG A 167 -2.80 1.59 -2.25
CA ARG A 167 -2.49 0.59 -3.28
C ARG A 167 -1.70 1.10 -4.46
N ARG A 168 -2.08 2.27 -5.00
CA ARG A 168 -1.40 2.81 -6.19
C ARG A 168 0.06 3.14 -5.86
N ALA A 169 0.30 3.64 -4.64
CA ALA A 169 1.65 3.76 -4.10
C ALA A 169 2.40 2.42 -4.06
N LEU A 170 1.80 1.34 -3.52
CA LEU A 170 2.45 0.01 -3.48
C LEU A 170 2.73 -0.59 -4.87
N GLU A 171 1.86 -0.37 -5.85
CA GLU A 171 2.14 -0.77 -7.25
C GLU A 171 3.34 -0.04 -7.80
N LEU A 172 3.40 1.29 -7.62
CA LEU A 172 4.47 2.13 -8.14
C LEU A 172 5.81 1.90 -7.42
N VAL A 173 5.77 1.54 -6.13
CA VAL A 173 6.90 1.03 -5.35
C VAL A 173 7.42 -0.30 -5.93
N ALA A 174 6.52 -1.25 -6.23
CA ALA A 174 6.89 -2.51 -6.86
C ALA A 174 7.46 -2.29 -8.27
N ARG A 175 6.91 -1.32 -9.01
CA ARG A 175 7.38 -0.84 -10.32
C ARG A 175 8.82 -0.30 -10.24
N ALA A 176 9.07 0.65 -9.34
CA ALA A 176 10.41 1.21 -9.08
C ALA A 176 11.43 0.11 -8.72
N SER A 177 11.03 -0.83 -7.86
CA SER A 177 11.85 -1.99 -7.46
C SER A 177 12.16 -2.96 -8.60
N ALA A 178 11.25 -3.08 -9.57
CA ALA A 178 11.42 -3.95 -10.74
C ALA A 178 12.36 -3.31 -11.78
N LEU A 179 12.22 -2.00 -12.00
CA LEU A 179 13.01 -1.18 -12.93
C LEU A 179 14.48 -1.02 -12.51
N ALA A 180 14.75 -0.78 -11.22
CA ALA A 180 16.10 -0.54 -10.71
C ALA A 180 16.47 -1.44 -9.51
N PRO A 181 16.50 -2.79 -9.69
CA PRO A 181 16.62 -3.76 -8.59
C PRO A 181 17.99 -3.80 -7.88
N SER A 182 18.97 -3.03 -8.38
CA SER A 182 20.32 -2.91 -7.82
C SER A 182 20.68 -1.48 -7.41
N ASP A 183 19.76 -0.52 -7.55
CA ASP A 183 19.98 0.88 -7.14
C ASP A 183 19.64 1.01 -5.65
N VAL A 184 20.65 1.36 -4.85
CA VAL A 184 20.53 1.46 -3.39
C VAL A 184 19.60 2.61 -2.98
N ALA A 185 19.63 3.74 -3.68
CA ALA A 185 18.78 4.88 -3.36
C ALA A 185 17.30 4.58 -3.67
N ILE A 186 17.03 3.84 -4.75
CA ILE A 186 15.68 3.33 -5.03
C ILE A 186 15.26 2.32 -3.95
N ALA A 187 16.13 1.40 -3.54
CA ALA A 187 15.81 0.41 -2.51
C ALA A 187 15.51 1.05 -1.14
N GLU A 188 16.26 2.07 -0.73
CA GLU A 188 16.03 2.83 0.51
C GLU A 188 14.71 3.62 0.46
N GLY A 189 14.44 4.33 -0.63
CA GLY A 189 13.17 5.07 -0.77
C GLY A 189 11.95 4.16 -0.92
N VAL A 190 12.11 2.97 -1.51
CA VAL A 190 11.11 1.90 -1.52
C VAL A 190 10.81 1.42 -0.10
N ALA A 191 11.84 1.15 0.71
CA ALA A 191 11.71 0.69 2.09
C ALA A 191 10.93 1.71 2.95
N GLU A 192 11.36 2.98 2.93
CA GLU A 192 10.72 4.07 3.68
C GLU A 192 9.24 4.21 3.28
N LEU A 193 8.94 4.24 1.97
CA LEU A 193 7.57 4.40 1.50
C LEU A 193 6.70 3.16 1.77
N GLN A 194 7.25 1.95 1.74
CA GLN A 194 6.53 0.75 2.16
C GLN A 194 6.15 0.84 3.65
N ALA A 195 7.08 1.23 4.52
CA ALA A 195 6.80 1.40 5.95
C ALA A 195 5.71 2.44 6.20
N ASP A 196 5.79 3.61 5.56
CA ASP A 196 4.80 4.69 5.66
C ASP A 196 3.42 4.26 5.16
N VAL A 197 3.33 3.61 3.99
CA VAL A 197 2.05 3.12 3.46
C VAL A 197 1.49 2.01 4.36
N VAL A 198 2.31 1.11 4.89
CA VAL A 198 1.87 0.03 5.81
C VAL A 198 1.37 0.57 7.15
N ALA A 199 1.93 1.69 7.61
CA ALA A 199 1.49 2.41 8.81
C ALA A 199 0.20 3.22 8.59
N ALA A 200 0.05 3.85 7.42
CA ALA A 200 -1.16 4.61 7.05
C ALA A 200 -2.33 3.72 6.61
N ALA A 201 -2.06 2.56 6.00
CA ALA A 201 -3.08 1.67 5.45
C ALA A 201 -3.82 0.86 6.54
N GLY A 202 -4.99 1.39 6.92
CA GLY A 202 -6.04 0.62 7.57
C GLY A 202 -6.54 -0.54 6.67
N ALA A 203 -7.25 -1.51 7.26
CA ALA A 203 -7.68 -2.74 6.59
C ALA A 203 -8.80 -2.58 5.53
N GLY A 204 -8.97 -1.40 4.94
CA GLY A 204 -10.16 -0.99 4.18
C GLY A 204 -9.96 -0.69 2.69
N ASP A 205 -8.72 -0.54 2.21
CA ASP A 205 -8.47 -0.37 0.77
C ASP A 205 -8.71 -1.72 0.06
N LEU A 206 -9.66 -1.80 -0.88
CA LEU A 206 -9.99 -3.01 -1.67
C LEU A 206 -10.11 -2.67 -3.16
N ARG A 207 -9.49 -3.49 -4.04
CA ARG A 207 -9.42 -3.17 -5.48
C ARG A 207 -10.80 -3.17 -6.12
N GLY A 208 -11.02 -2.20 -7.01
CA GLY A 208 -12.22 -2.10 -7.83
C GLY A 208 -13.48 -1.79 -7.02
N PRO A 209 -14.65 -2.33 -7.41
CA PRO A 209 -15.91 -2.08 -6.71
C PRO A 209 -15.86 -2.48 -5.23
N ARG A 210 -16.65 -1.81 -4.39
CA ARG A 210 -16.68 -2.03 -2.93
C ARG A 210 -17.19 -3.44 -2.58
N LEU A 211 -16.85 -3.96 -1.39
CA LEU A 211 -17.53 -5.17 -0.90
C LEU A 211 -19.02 -4.89 -0.72
N GLY A 212 -19.84 -5.89 -1.00
CA GLY A 212 -21.30 -5.77 -1.02
C GLY A 212 -21.84 -5.01 -2.23
N THR A 213 -21.03 -4.75 -3.27
CA THR A 213 -21.55 -4.25 -4.56
C THR A 213 -22.64 -5.22 -5.06
N PRO A 214 -23.88 -4.74 -5.30
CA PRO A 214 -24.96 -5.59 -5.78
C PRO A 214 -24.61 -6.24 -7.12
N LEU A 215 -25.17 -7.40 -7.37
CA LEU A 215 -25.10 -8.08 -8.67
C LEU A 215 -26.50 -8.16 -9.30
N PRO A 216 -26.98 -7.12 -10.01
CA PRO A 216 -28.25 -7.16 -10.72
C PRO A 216 -28.35 -8.35 -11.68
N GLY A 217 -29.55 -8.93 -11.80
CA GLY A 217 -29.80 -10.10 -12.65
C GLY A 217 -29.26 -11.44 -12.13
N VAL A 218 -28.43 -11.44 -11.08
CA VAL A 218 -27.90 -12.67 -10.46
C VAL A 218 -28.90 -13.23 -9.45
N SER A 219 -29.08 -14.56 -9.42
CA SER A 219 -30.03 -15.21 -8.50
C SER A 219 -29.61 -15.02 -7.02
N PRO A 220 -30.57 -14.95 -6.07
CA PRO A 220 -30.26 -14.68 -4.66
C PRO A 220 -29.22 -15.64 -4.05
N ARG A 221 -29.28 -16.93 -4.40
CA ARG A 221 -28.32 -17.95 -3.94
C ARG A 221 -26.89 -17.66 -4.40
N VAL A 222 -26.72 -17.16 -5.63
CA VAL A 222 -25.41 -16.85 -6.20
C VAL A 222 -24.88 -15.52 -5.64
N ALA A 223 -25.76 -14.54 -5.44
CA ALA A 223 -25.42 -13.30 -4.73
C ALA A 223 -24.99 -13.57 -3.27
N GLU A 224 -25.65 -14.49 -2.56
CA GLU A 224 -25.26 -14.92 -1.22
C GLU A 224 -23.90 -15.64 -1.22
N ALA A 225 -23.66 -16.52 -2.20
CA ALA A 225 -22.36 -17.18 -2.37
C ALA A 225 -21.22 -16.17 -2.65
N PHE A 226 -21.48 -15.15 -3.48
CA PHE A 226 -20.55 -14.05 -3.71
C PHE A 226 -20.26 -13.25 -2.43
N ALA A 227 -21.31 -12.88 -1.67
CA ALA A 227 -21.17 -12.20 -0.39
C ALA A 227 -20.48 -13.06 0.69
N ALA A 228 -20.57 -14.39 0.61
CA ALA A 228 -19.79 -15.32 1.44
C ALA A 228 -18.30 -15.36 1.03
N ALA A 229 -18.00 -15.31 -0.26
CA ALA A 229 -16.63 -15.16 -0.76
C ALA A 229 -16.03 -13.81 -0.37
N GLU A 230 -16.78 -12.71 -0.47
CA GLU A 230 -16.35 -11.36 -0.04
C GLU A 230 -16.10 -11.25 1.46
N ARG A 231 -16.88 -11.94 2.31
CA ARG A 231 -16.58 -12.04 3.74
C ARG A 231 -15.29 -12.82 4.01
N ALA A 232 -14.97 -13.83 3.21
CA ALA A 232 -13.73 -14.59 3.33
C ALA A 232 -12.51 -13.78 2.82
N LEU A 233 -12.66 -13.08 1.69
CA LEU A 233 -11.72 -12.07 1.17
C LEU A 233 -11.31 -11.06 2.25
N ALA A 234 -12.29 -10.50 2.97
CA ALA A 234 -12.02 -9.57 4.07
C ALA A 234 -11.23 -10.18 5.24
N GLN A 235 -11.24 -11.51 5.44
CA GLN A 235 -10.34 -12.17 6.39
C GLN A 235 -8.94 -12.38 5.79
N VAL A 236 -8.83 -12.75 4.51
CA VAL A 236 -7.54 -12.87 3.80
C VAL A 236 -6.77 -11.55 3.87
N HIS A 237 -7.41 -10.39 3.72
CA HIS A 237 -6.71 -9.10 3.83
C HIS A 237 -6.20 -8.76 5.24
N LYS A 238 -6.72 -9.38 6.30
CA LYS A 238 -6.17 -9.24 7.66
C LYS A 238 -4.92 -10.09 7.88
N LEU A 239 -4.71 -11.13 7.07
CA LEU A 239 -3.47 -11.90 7.05
C LEU A 239 -2.38 -11.04 6.41
N ARG A 240 -1.46 -10.52 7.23
CA ARG A 240 -0.18 -9.96 6.79
C ARG A 240 0.91 -11.02 7.00
N PRO A 241 1.72 -11.36 5.98
CA PRO A 241 2.95 -12.12 6.18
C PRO A 241 3.80 -11.45 7.27
N ARG A 242 4.38 -12.25 8.17
CA ARG A 242 5.19 -11.72 9.28
C ARG A 242 6.66 -11.71 8.86
N PRO A 243 7.34 -10.55 8.83
CA PRO A 243 8.78 -10.47 8.59
C PRO A 243 9.55 -10.87 9.85
N VAL A 244 9.32 -12.09 10.35
CA VAL A 244 9.93 -12.63 11.56
C VAL A 244 10.42 -14.04 11.22
N LEU A 245 11.70 -14.32 11.46
CA LEU A 245 12.41 -15.51 10.97
C LEU A 245 11.65 -16.82 11.19
N GLU A 246 11.16 -17.06 12.40
CA GLU A 246 10.49 -18.30 12.82
C GLU A 246 9.11 -18.48 12.16
N ALA A 247 8.49 -17.40 11.70
CA ALA A 247 7.13 -17.36 11.17
C ALA A 247 7.03 -16.97 9.69
N LEU A 248 8.13 -16.61 9.04
CA LEU A 248 8.15 -16.10 7.67
C LEU A 248 7.54 -17.10 6.68
N SER A 249 8.12 -18.29 6.60
CA SER A 249 7.69 -19.34 5.66
C SER A 249 6.27 -19.86 5.93
N SER A 250 5.86 -19.94 7.21
CA SER A 250 4.51 -20.40 7.59
C SER A 250 3.45 -19.34 7.34
N SER A 251 3.73 -18.07 7.65
CA SER A 251 2.79 -16.96 7.40
C SER A 251 2.57 -16.70 5.91
N ILE A 252 3.60 -16.88 5.07
CA ILE A 252 3.46 -16.83 3.60
C ILE A 252 2.55 -17.96 3.11
N ARG A 253 2.79 -19.23 3.53
CA ARG A 253 1.92 -20.36 3.14
C ARG A 253 0.47 -20.15 3.56
N VAL A 254 0.23 -19.77 4.82
CA VAL A 254 -1.13 -19.49 5.34
C VAL A 254 -1.83 -18.39 4.52
N LYS A 255 -1.10 -17.38 4.05
CA LYS A 255 -1.64 -16.33 3.17
C LYS A 255 -1.99 -16.87 1.79
N GLU A 256 -1.14 -17.70 1.20
CA GLU A 256 -1.33 -18.30 -0.13
C GLU A 256 -2.49 -19.31 -0.13
N ASP A 257 -2.51 -20.23 0.84
CA ASP A 257 -3.56 -21.24 1.00
C ASP A 257 -4.94 -20.56 1.17
N ALA A 258 -5.04 -19.58 2.07
CA ALA A 258 -6.25 -18.80 2.26
C ALA A 258 -6.63 -17.95 1.02
N THR A 259 -5.67 -17.60 0.16
CA THR A 259 -5.96 -16.90 -1.10
C THR A 259 -6.55 -17.86 -2.13
N GLU A 260 -5.95 -19.03 -2.34
CA GLU A 260 -6.47 -20.04 -3.27
C GLU A 260 -7.85 -20.56 -2.81
N ASP A 261 -8.07 -20.73 -1.50
CA ASP A 261 -9.38 -21.09 -0.91
C ASP A 261 -10.50 -20.09 -1.27
N VAL A 262 -10.19 -18.79 -1.28
CA VAL A 262 -11.18 -17.75 -1.63
C VAL A 262 -11.32 -17.62 -3.15
N VAL A 263 -10.23 -17.77 -3.91
CA VAL A 263 -10.31 -17.86 -5.38
C VAL A 263 -11.17 -19.04 -5.83
N ALA A 264 -11.06 -20.21 -5.18
CA ALA A 264 -11.91 -21.36 -5.47
C ALA A 264 -13.41 -21.06 -5.27
N ARG A 265 -13.76 -20.29 -4.23
CA ARG A 265 -15.15 -19.81 -4.01
C ARG A 265 -15.60 -18.86 -5.10
N TYR A 266 -14.75 -17.94 -5.55
CA TYR A 266 -15.07 -17.07 -6.68
C TYR A 266 -15.23 -17.86 -7.99
N ARG A 267 -14.37 -18.85 -8.27
CA ARG A 267 -14.53 -19.71 -9.45
C ARG A 267 -15.86 -20.47 -9.44
N ALA A 268 -16.30 -20.99 -8.29
CA ALA A 268 -17.62 -21.60 -8.16
C ALA A 268 -18.78 -20.60 -8.41
N VAL A 269 -18.61 -19.32 -8.04
CA VAL A 269 -19.59 -18.27 -8.39
C VAL A 269 -19.56 -17.95 -9.89
N ALA A 270 -18.39 -18.00 -10.52
CA ALA A 270 -18.21 -17.71 -11.94
C ALA A 270 -18.90 -18.73 -12.87
N GLU A 271 -19.08 -19.98 -12.43
CA GLU A 271 -19.80 -21.02 -13.18
C GLU A 271 -21.26 -20.63 -13.54
N HIS A 272 -21.84 -19.66 -12.82
CA HIS A 272 -23.20 -19.18 -13.07
C HIS A 272 -23.33 -18.14 -14.20
N GLY A 273 -22.21 -17.67 -14.78
CA GLY A 273 -22.20 -16.78 -15.93
C GLY A 273 -22.75 -15.36 -15.66
N GLY A 274 -23.12 -14.65 -16.73
CA GLY A 274 -23.66 -13.27 -16.65
C GLY A 274 -22.73 -12.30 -15.91
N LEU A 275 -23.30 -11.46 -15.04
CA LEU A 275 -22.52 -10.56 -14.19
C LEU A 275 -21.70 -11.31 -13.11
N ALA A 276 -22.09 -12.53 -12.74
CA ALA A 276 -21.39 -13.30 -11.69
C ALA A 276 -19.99 -13.73 -12.13
N VAL A 277 -19.78 -14.18 -13.37
CA VAL A 277 -18.43 -14.46 -13.90
C VAL A 277 -17.55 -13.23 -13.95
N ILE A 278 -18.09 -12.09 -14.38
CA ILE A 278 -17.36 -10.81 -14.48
C ILE A 278 -16.88 -10.37 -13.08
N ALA A 279 -17.79 -10.29 -12.10
CA ALA A 279 -17.45 -9.85 -10.75
C ALA A 279 -16.51 -10.85 -10.04
N ALA A 280 -16.73 -12.16 -10.21
CA ALA A 280 -15.96 -13.19 -9.54
C ALA A 280 -14.54 -13.35 -10.12
N SER A 281 -14.37 -13.35 -11.45
CA SER A 281 -13.04 -13.33 -12.06
C SER A 281 -12.29 -12.03 -11.73
N TYR A 282 -12.97 -10.87 -11.67
CA TYR A 282 -12.30 -9.65 -11.20
C TYR A 282 -11.77 -9.81 -9.76
N ARG A 283 -12.60 -10.32 -8.83
CA ARG A 283 -12.18 -10.56 -7.45
C ARG A 283 -11.04 -11.57 -7.36
N ALA A 284 -11.08 -12.67 -8.11
CA ALA A 284 -10.00 -13.64 -8.20
C ALA A 284 -8.69 -13.02 -8.72
N GLY A 285 -8.77 -12.19 -9.76
CA GLY A 285 -7.63 -11.43 -10.28
C GLY A 285 -7.04 -10.48 -9.24
N SER A 286 -7.89 -9.72 -8.55
CA SER A 286 -7.47 -8.79 -7.49
C SER A 286 -6.77 -9.49 -6.31
N LEU A 287 -7.24 -10.68 -5.93
CA LEU A 287 -6.63 -11.51 -4.88
C LEU A 287 -5.21 -11.95 -5.24
N TYR A 288 -5.01 -12.44 -6.47
CA TYR A 288 -3.69 -12.82 -6.95
C TYR A 288 -2.75 -11.62 -7.12
N HIS A 289 -3.28 -10.46 -7.54
CA HIS A 289 -2.51 -9.23 -7.65
C HIS A 289 -2.03 -8.73 -6.27
N ASP A 290 -2.95 -8.63 -5.29
CA ASP A 290 -2.60 -8.22 -3.93
C ASP A 290 -1.72 -9.24 -3.20
N LEU A 291 -1.87 -10.55 -3.50
CA LEU A 291 -0.94 -11.57 -3.02
C LEU A 291 0.47 -11.37 -3.62
N ALA A 292 0.57 -11.12 -4.92
CA ALA A 292 1.86 -10.89 -5.57
C ALA A 292 2.59 -9.67 -4.99
N LEU A 293 1.89 -8.55 -4.81
CA LEU A 293 2.45 -7.37 -4.13
C LEU A 293 2.83 -7.70 -2.67
N GLY A 294 1.98 -8.46 -1.97
CA GLY A 294 2.25 -8.98 -0.62
C GLY A 294 3.37 -10.01 -0.51
N LEU A 295 4.02 -10.41 -1.61
CA LEU A 295 5.25 -11.22 -1.65
C LEU A 295 6.49 -10.39 -2.01
N LEU A 296 6.33 -9.11 -2.36
CA LEU A 296 7.41 -8.15 -2.65
C LEU A 296 7.71 -7.23 -1.45
N PHE A 297 7.30 -7.65 -0.25
CA PHE A 297 7.51 -6.96 1.02
C PHE A 297 8.95 -7.10 1.55
N GLU A 298 9.29 -6.27 2.53
CA GLU A 298 10.57 -6.33 3.22
C GLU A 298 10.80 -7.66 3.96
N LEU A 299 11.98 -8.24 3.75
CA LEU A 299 12.44 -9.38 4.53
C LEU A 299 12.97 -8.94 5.90
N PRO A 300 12.90 -9.80 6.95
CA PRO A 300 13.46 -9.50 8.26
C PRO A 300 14.92 -9.01 8.16
N PRO A 301 15.27 -7.87 8.80
CA PRO A 301 16.62 -7.30 8.71
C PRO A 301 17.69 -8.16 9.38
N GLU A 302 17.30 -9.13 10.21
CA GLU A 302 18.18 -10.10 10.88
C GLU A 302 18.66 -11.23 9.96
N LEU A 303 18.14 -11.31 8.72
CA LEU A 303 18.61 -12.29 7.74
C LEU A 303 20.01 -11.97 7.24
N ASP A 304 20.86 -13.01 7.15
CA ASP A 304 22.10 -12.95 6.39
C ASP A 304 21.86 -12.41 4.96
N PRO A 305 22.69 -11.48 4.44
CA PRO A 305 22.45 -10.86 3.14
C PRO A 305 22.36 -11.84 1.96
N ALA A 306 23.12 -12.93 1.97
CA ALA A 306 23.07 -13.94 0.91
C ALA A 306 21.79 -14.79 1.02
N VAL A 307 21.36 -15.13 2.23
CA VAL A 307 20.06 -15.79 2.47
C VAL A 307 18.90 -14.88 2.06
N ALA A 308 18.93 -13.60 2.43
CA ALA A 308 17.94 -12.60 2.02
C ALA A 308 17.89 -12.45 0.48
N ALA A 309 19.03 -12.39 -0.20
CA ALA A 309 19.09 -12.34 -1.67
C ALA A 309 18.60 -13.64 -2.34
N GLY A 310 18.74 -14.80 -1.69
CA GLY A 310 18.11 -16.05 -2.10
C GLY A 310 16.58 -15.99 -2.00
N LEU A 311 16.08 -15.64 -0.81
CA LEU A 311 14.65 -15.53 -0.52
C LEU A 311 13.95 -14.49 -1.44
N ARG A 312 14.53 -13.30 -1.64
CA ARG A 312 13.99 -12.29 -2.57
C ARG A 312 13.79 -12.84 -3.98
N ARG A 313 14.76 -13.62 -4.51
CA ARG A 313 14.63 -14.27 -5.83
C ARG A 313 13.50 -15.29 -5.86
N THR A 314 13.39 -16.14 -4.83
CA THR A 314 12.29 -17.11 -4.73
C THR A 314 10.92 -16.42 -4.64
N LEU A 315 10.78 -15.40 -3.81
CA LEU A 315 9.52 -14.66 -3.65
C LEU A 315 9.15 -13.87 -4.91
N ARG A 316 10.12 -13.23 -5.58
CA ARG A 316 9.90 -12.59 -6.90
C ARG A 316 9.40 -13.59 -7.95
N GLY A 317 9.98 -14.79 -8.02
CA GLY A 317 9.50 -15.85 -8.92
C GLY A 317 8.05 -16.26 -8.65
N ARG A 318 7.65 -16.33 -7.37
CA ARG A 318 6.26 -16.62 -6.96
C ARG A 318 5.32 -15.45 -7.25
N ALA A 319 5.73 -14.21 -6.96
CA ALA A 319 4.98 -13.01 -7.28
C ALA A 319 4.69 -12.92 -8.79
N ILE A 320 5.68 -13.20 -9.65
CA ILE A 320 5.50 -13.29 -11.11
C ILE A 320 4.47 -14.37 -11.49
N ALA A 321 4.49 -15.54 -10.84
CA ALA A 321 3.51 -16.60 -11.08
C ALA A 321 2.09 -16.17 -10.69
N TYR A 322 1.92 -15.46 -9.56
CA TYR A 322 0.62 -14.93 -9.15
C TYR A 322 0.14 -13.75 -10.03
N LEU A 323 1.03 -12.83 -10.46
CA LEU A 323 0.69 -11.81 -11.45
C LEU A 323 0.22 -12.42 -12.77
N LYS A 324 0.84 -13.52 -13.24
CA LYS A 324 0.37 -14.26 -14.41
C LYS A 324 -1.05 -14.82 -14.21
N LYS A 325 -1.39 -15.34 -13.02
CA LYS A 325 -2.77 -15.74 -12.69
C LYS A 325 -3.71 -14.53 -12.67
N ALA A 326 -3.32 -13.41 -12.07
CA ALA A 326 -4.11 -12.17 -12.06
C ALA A 326 -4.44 -11.69 -13.47
N VAL A 327 -3.44 -11.66 -14.36
CA VAL A 327 -3.61 -11.28 -15.78
C VAL A 327 -4.57 -12.23 -16.53
N ILE A 328 -4.58 -13.53 -16.22
CA ILE A 328 -5.54 -14.48 -16.80
C ILE A 328 -6.97 -14.13 -16.36
N GLU A 329 -7.18 -13.96 -15.05
CA GLU A 329 -8.50 -13.64 -14.50
C GLU A 329 -9.02 -12.27 -14.99
N TYR A 330 -8.19 -11.23 -15.01
CA TYR A 330 -8.58 -9.93 -15.58
C TYR A 330 -8.92 -10.00 -17.07
N ARG A 331 -8.16 -10.79 -17.87
CA ARG A 331 -8.53 -11.04 -19.28
C ARG A 331 -9.86 -11.77 -19.39
N ALA A 332 -10.17 -12.71 -18.50
CA ALA A 332 -11.48 -13.40 -18.49
C ALA A 332 -12.64 -12.41 -18.27
N VAL A 333 -12.48 -11.40 -17.39
CA VAL A 333 -13.45 -10.30 -17.23
C VAL A 333 -13.68 -9.55 -18.54
N LEU A 334 -12.60 -9.18 -19.24
CA LEU A 334 -12.70 -8.42 -20.49
C LEU A 334 -13.23 -9.25 -21.66
N SER A 335 -12.93 -10.55 -21.71
CA SER A 335 -13.41 -11.49 -22.73
C SER A 335 -14.82 -12.05 -22.47
N ALA A 336 -15.37 -11.89 -21.28
CA ALA A 336 -16.75 -12.30 -20.97
C ALA A 336 -17.78 -11.54 -21.84
N PRO A 337 -18.96 -12.12 -22.14
CA PRO A 337 -20.07 -11.41 -22.77
C PRO A 337 -20.44 -10.13 -22.00
N LYS A 338 -20.84 -9.07 -22.70
CA LYS A 338 -21.26 -7.82 -22.06
C LYS A 338 -22.57 -7.98 -21.28
N HIS A 339 -22.64 -7.36 -20.11
CA HIS A 339 -23.83 -7.20 -19.26
C HIS A 339 -24.18 -5.72 -19.11
N SER A 340 -25.44 -5.40 -18.83
CA SER A 340 -25.91 -4.02 -18.60
C SER A 340 -25.25 -3.30 -17.40
N ASP A 341 -24.58 -4.04 -16.53
CA ASP A 341 -24.14 -3.60 -15.20
C ASP A 341 -22.66 -3.95 -14.94
N ASP A 342 -21.90 -4.27 -16.00
CA ASP A 342 -20.51 -4.71 -15.88
C ASP A 342 -19.45 -3.61 -15.97
N GLU A 343 -19.84 -2.38 -16.33
CA GLU A 343 -18.92 -1.27 -16.65
C GLU A 343 -17.89 -1.02 -15.54
N LEU A 344 -18.34 -0.94 -14.28
CA LEU A 344 -17.46 -0.72 -13.12
C LEU A 344 -16.44 -1.86 -12.92
N TRP A 345 -16.84 -3.10 -13.18
CA TRP A 345 -15.96 -4.27 -13.06
C TRP A 345 -14.97 -4.36 -14.22
N ARG A 346 -15.42 -4.03 -15.44
CA ARG A 346 -14.55 -3.98 -16.63
C ARG A 346 -13.52 -2.87 -16.55
N LEU A 347 -13.93 -1.64 -16.19
CA LEU A 347 -13.02 -0.52 -16.04
C LEU A 347 -11.93 -0.81 -14.99
N ALA A 348 -12.33 -1.39 -13.85
CA ALA A 348 -11.38 -1.84 -12.84
C ALA A 348 -10.44 -2.95 -13.36
N ALA A 349 -10.96 -3.91 -14.12
CA ALA A 349 -10.15 -4.96 -14.74
C ALA A 349 -9.17 -4.42 -15.79
N GLU A 350 -9.54 -3.42 -16.59
CA GLU A 350 -8.64 -2.77 -17.56
C GLU A 350 -7.50 -2.02 -16.85
N THR A 351 -7.82 -1.28 -15.79
CA THR A 351 -6.83 -0.55 -14.97
C THR A 351 -5.85 -1.51 -14.29
N ASP A 352 -6.37 -2.52 -13.57
CA ASP A 352 -5.53 -3.48 -12.87
C ASP A 352 -4.73 -4.39 -13.83
N LEU A 353 -5.29 -4.74 -15.00
CA LEU A 353 -4.59 -5.50 -16.04
C LEU A 353 -3.40 -4.72 -16.62
N ARG A 354 -3.49 -3.39 -16.70
CA ARG A 354 -2.36 -2.55 -17.09
C ARG A 354 -1.27 -2.61 -16.01
N GLY A 355 -1.59 -2.31 -14.76
CA GLY A 355 -0.63 -2.39 -13.65
C GLY A 355 0.04 -3.77 -13.52
N ALA A 356 -0.73 -4.85 -13.63
CA ALA A 356 -0.18 -6.22 -13.58
C ALA A 356 0.68 -6.58 -14.81
N ARG A 357 0.45 -5.97 -15.97
CA ARG A 357 1.30 -6.12 -17.17
C ARG A 357 2.59 -5.33 -17.05
N ASP A 358 2.52 -4.08 -16.60
CA ASP A 358 3.69 -3.21 -16.38
C ASP A 358 4.67 -3.92 -15.43
N LEU A 359 4.17 -4.38 -14.27
CA LEU A 359 4.93 -5.16 -13.31
C LEU A 359 5.49 -6.48 -13.90
N LEU A 360 4.79 -7.14 -14.81
CA LEU A 360 5.29 -8.37 -15.46
C LEU A 360 6.37 -8.13 -16.51
N GLY A 361 6.30 -7.01 -17.24
CA GLY A 361 7.35 -6.62 -18.19
C GLY A 361 8.65 -6.35 -17.45
N GLU A 362 8.60 -5.43 -16.48
CA GLU A 362 9.75 -5.04 -15.67
C GLU A 362 10.28 -6.18 -14.78
N ALA A 363 9.40 -7.07 -14.32
CA ALA A 363 9.83 -8.22 -13.54
C ALA A 363 10.40 -9.38 -14.38
N GLY A 364 10.06 -9.45 -15.68
CA GLY A 364 10.14 -10.66 -16.51
C GLY A 364 11.22 -10.71 -17.60
N GLU A 365 11.98 -9.64 -17.85
CA GLU A 365 13.05 -9.61 -18.87
C GLU A 365 14.46 -10.02 -18.35
N LYS A 366 14.55 -11.00 -17.45
CA LYS A 366 15.84 -11.54 -16.95
C LYS A 366 15.82 -13.05 -16.77
#